data_AF-A0A401IGU5-F1
#
_entry.id   AF-A0A401IGU5-F1
#
_cell.length_a   1.000
_cell.length_b   1.000
_cell.length_c   1.000
_cell.angle_alpha   90.00
_cell.angle_beta   90.00
_cell.angle_gamma   90.00
#
_symmetry.space_group_name_H-M   'P 1'
#
loop_
_entity.id
_entity.type
_entity.pdbx_description
1 polymer ?
#
loop_
_entity_poly.entity_id
_entity_poly.type
_entity_poly.pdbx_seq_one_letter_code
_entity_poly.pdbx_strand_id
1 'polypeptide(L)'
;MTSEADKQRDRQIYQEILAGRKFSLAEAIGQEAGDFLKGESPVPKLLQAITEINNFIANNLEDSLGALQGVLQTWVTTDEAAVSSHLDKPLLALQDILESVINNDQLLYELVRQVDFKWGQIYDEKPYFQQPGSQPHVDDEYTHESVRSQLMALLNKLNL
;
A
#
# COMPACT_ATOMS: atom_id res chain seq x y z
N MET A 1 -41.93 13.21 -7.82
CA MET A 1 -42.10 12.13 -8.83
C MET A 1 -40.90 12.23 -9.76
N THR A 2 -39.83 11.47 -9.50
CA THR A 2 -38.63 11.46 -10.35
C THR A 2 -38.95 10.76 -11.66
N SER A 3 -38.58 11.36 -12.79
CA SER A 3 -38.97 10.86 -14.11
C SER A 3 -38.18 9.57 -14.43
N GLU A 4 -38.77 8.68 -15.23
CA GLU A 4 -38.08 7.46 -15.72
C GLU A 4 -36.77 7.81 -16.45
N ALA A 5 -36.70 8.98 -17.08
CA ALA A 5 -35.50 9.48 -17.76
C ALA A 5 -34.35 9.79 -16.78
N ASP A 6 -34.65 10.31 -15.59
CA ASP A 6 -33.65 10.59 -14.55
C ASP A 6 -33.05 9.28 -14.01
N LYS A 7 -33.89 8.26 -13.77
CA LYS A 7 -33.44 6.92 -13.35
C LYS A 7 -32.60 6.21 -14.42
N GLN A 8 -32.85 6.49 -15.71
CA GLN A 8 -32.07 5.93 -16.81
C GLN A 8 -30.68 6.58 -16.88
N ARG A 9 -30.63 7.90 -16.69
CA ARG A 9 -29.40 8.70 -16.70
C ARG A 9 -28.51 8.36 -15.51
N ASP A 10 -29.10 8.21 -14.32
CA ASP A 10 -28.38 7.77 -13.13
C ASP A 10 -27.76 6.38 -13.33
N ARG A 11 -28.52 5.43 -13.91
CA ARG A 11 -27.99 4.09 -14.22
C ARG A 11 -26.84 4.12 -15.23
N GLN A 12 -26.90 4.98 -16.24
CA GLN A 12 -25.81 5.15 -17.21
C GLN A 12 -24.56 5.76 -16.54
N ILE A 13 -24.73 6.74 -15.66
CA ILE A 13 -23.64 7.32 -14.87
C ILE A 13 -23.01 6.27 -13.95
N TYR A 14 -23.81 5.45 -13.26
CA TYR A 14 -23.30 4.34 -12.46
C TYR A 14 -22.53 3.31 -13.31
N GLN A 15 -23.01 2.99 -14.51
CA GLN A 15 -22.32 2.06 -15.42
C GLN A 15 -21.01 2.64 -15.96
N GLU A 16 -20.94 3.95 -16.25
CA GLU A 16 -19.72 4.63 -16.67
C GLU A 16 -18.68 4.75 -15.54
N ILE A 17 -19.14 4.96 -14.30
CA ILE A 17 -18.28 4.95 -13.09
C ILE A 17 -17.70 3.55 -12.86
N LEU A 18 -18.47 2.49 -13.10
CA LEU A 18 -18.01 1.10 -13.00
C LEU A 18 -17.05 0.73 -14.14
N ALA A 19 -17.28 1.24 -15.36
CA ALA A 19 -16.44 0.93 -16.52
C ALA A 19 -15.02 1.53 -16.46
N GLY A 20 -14.81 2.58 -15.65
CA GLY A 20 -13.52 3.25 -15.49
C GLY A 20 -12.69 2.80 -14.29
N ARG A 21 -13.25 1.97 -13.39
CA ARG A 21 -12.56 1.55 -12.16
C ARG A 21 -11.75 0.28 -12.42
N LYS A 22 -10.43 0.37 -12.28
CA LYS A 22 -9.60 -0.81 -12.01
C LYS A 22 -10.08 -1.40 -10.68
N PHE A 23 -10.40 -2.70 -10.71
CA PHE A 23 -10.93 -3.54 -9.62
C PHE A 23 -10.57 -3.03 -8.22
N SER A 24 -11.60 -2.75 -7.41
CA SER A 24 -11.43 -2.34 -6.00
C SER A 24 -11.66 -3.51 -5.03
N LEU A 25 -10.99 -3.54 -3.88
CA LEU A 25 -11.10 -4.58 -2.85
C LEU A 25 -12.56 -4.81 -2.41
N ALA A 26 -13.36 -3.75 -2.32
CA ALA A 26 -14.80 -3.84 -2.00
C ALA A 26 -15.60 -4.61 -3.07
N GLU A 27 -15.18 -4.53 -4.33
CA GLU A 27 -15.83 -5.19 -5.46
C GLU A 27 -15.40 -6.65 -5.60
N ALA A 28 -14.14 -6.96 -5.30
CA ALA A 28 -13.66 -8.34 -5.16
C ALA A 28 -14.38 -9.09 -4.03
N ILE A 29 -14.55 -8.44 -2.86
CA ILE A 29 -15.34 -8.98 -1.74
C ILE A 29 -16.81 -9.16 -2.14
N GLY A 30 -17.38 -8.20 -2.88
CA GLY A 30 -18.76 -8.26 -3.35
C GLY A 30 -19.05 -9.37 -4.36
N GLN A 31 -18.14 -9.63 -5.31
CA GLN A 31 -18.27 -10.73 -6.28
C GLN A 31 -18.16 -12.10 -5.60
N GLU A 32 -17.24 -12.27 -4.65
CA GLU A 32 -17.03 -13.57 -4.00
C GLU A 32 -18.07 -13.91 -2.94
N ALA A 33 -18.74 -12.92 -2.33
CA ALA A 33 -19.88 -13.18 -1.43
C ALA A 33 -21.03 -13.94 -2.13
N GLY A 34 -21.13 -13.86 -3.46
CA GLY A 34 -22.08 -14.64 -4.25
C GLY A 34 -21.69 -16.11 -4.45
N ASP A 35 -20.39 -16.42 -4.45
CA ASP A 35 -19.85 -17.79 -4.65
C ASP A 35 -19.56 -18.50 -3.32
N PHE A 36 -19.51 -17.75 -2.21
CA PHE A 36 -19.33 -18.23 -0.82
C PHE A 36 -20.38 -19.28 -0.37
N LEU A 37 -21.53 -19.36 -1.03
CA LEU A 37 -22.60 -20.32 -0.72
C LEU A 37 -22.29 -21.78 -1.10
N LYS A 38 -21.10 -22.10 -1.64
CA LYS A 38 -20.73 -23.45 -2.12
C LYS A 38 -19.64 -24.19 -1.35
N GLY A 39 -19.24 -23.72 -0.17
CA GLY A 39 -18.60 -24.58 0.84
C GLY A 39 -17.07 -24.62 0.87
N GLU A 40 -16.36 -24.04 -0.08
CA GLU A 40 -14.94 -23.68 0.05
C GLU A 40 -14.73 -22.39 -0.73
N SER A 41 -14.78 -21.24 -0.06
CA SER A 41 -14.54 -19.96 -0.73
C SER A 41 -13.04 -19.67 -0.70
N PRO A 42 -12.30 -19.80 -1.81
CA PRO A 42 -10.92 -19.37 -1.85
C PRO A 42 -10.85 -17.87 -1.56
N VAL A 43 -9.85 -17.45 -0.79
CA VAL A 43 -9.55 -16.03 -0.55
C VAL A 43 -9.33 -15.35 -1.91
N PRO A 44 -9.77 -14.09 -2.15
CA PRO A 44 -9.56 -13.45 -3.44
C PRO A 44 -8.07 -13.36 -3.79
N LYS A 45 -7.71 -13.61 -5.05
CA LYS A 45 -6.29 -13.58 -5.51
C LYS A 45 -5.56 -12.30 -5.14
N LEU A 46 -6.25 -11.15 -5.26
CA LEU A 46 -5.68 -9.87 -4.85
C LEU A 46 -5.39 -9.83 -3.35
N LEU A 47 -6.29 -10.35 -2.52
CA LEU A 47 -6.11 -10.39 -1.07
C LEU A 47 -5.01 -11.38 -0.67
N GLN A 48 -4.88 -12.52 -1.38
CA GLN A 48 -3.76 -13.43 -1.23
C GLN A 48 -2.43 -12.72 -1.54
N ALA A 49 -2.36 -12.01 -2.67
CA ALA A 49 -1.17 -11.26 -3.08
C ALA A 49 -0.78 -10.17 -2.06
N ILE A 50 -1.74 -9.36 -1.60
CA ILE A 50 -1.51 -8.34 -0.57
C ILE A 50 -1.00 -8.99 0.72
N THR A 51 -1.60 -10.12 1.13
CA THR A 51 -1.22 -10.84 2.34
C THR A 51 0.20 -11.41 2.23
N GLU A 52 0.56 -11.97 1.07
CA GLU A 52 1.92 -12.46 0.80
C GLU A 52 2.95 -11.33 0.89
N ILE A 53 2.69 -10.19 0.26
CA ILE A 53 3.56 -9.02 0.32
C ILE A 53 3.70 -8.51 1.76
N ASN A 54 2.58 -8.36 2.48
CA ASN A 54 2.59 -7.85 3.86
C ASN A 54 3.35 -8.79 4.82
N ASN A 55 3.20 -10.11 4.64
CA ASN A 55 3.95 -11.11 5.39
C ASN A 55 5.44 -11.05 5.05
N PHE A 56 5.80 -10.86 3.78
CA PHE A 56 7.20 -10.70 3.38
C PHE A 56 7.82 -9.47 4.04
N ILE A 57 7.13 -8.33 4.02
CA ILE A 57 7.57 -7.09 4.69
C ILE A 57 7.78 -7.36 6.18
N ALA A 58 6.79 -7.95 6.87
CA ALA A 58 6.87 -8.17 8.32
C ALA A 58 8.02 -9.09 8.76
N ASN A 59 8.43 -10.02 7.89
CA ASN A 59 9.49 -10.98 8.20
C ASN A 59 10.90 -10.50 7.80
N ASN A 60 11.02 -9.49 6.93
CA ASN A 60 12.30 -9.11 6.32
C ASN A 60 12.66 -7.63 6.51
N LEU A 61 11.72 -6.78 6.89
CA LEU A 61 12.00 -5.38 7.19
C LEU A 61 12.52 -5.25 8.63
N GLU A 62 13.73 -4.72 8.75
CA GLU A 62 14.33 -4.40 10.06
C GLU A 62 13.83 -3.04 10.54
N ASP A 63 12.61 -3.02 11.10
CA ASP A 63 11.97 -1.84 11.68
C ASP A 63 11.60 -2.10 13.14
N SER A 64 12.43 -1.61 14.07
CA SER A 64 12.30 -1.85 15.51
C SER A 64 11.09 -1.14 16.14
N LEU A 65 10.64 -0.04 15.55
CA LEU A 65 9.55 0.79 16.07
C LEU A 65 8.24 0.63 15.25
N GLY A 66 8.31 -0.08 14.13
CA GLY A 66 7.16 -0.59 13.38
C GLY A 66 6.40 0.44 12.54
N ALA A 67 6.85 1.71 12.51
CA ALA A 67 6.16 2.76 11.77
C ALA A 67 6.41 2.64 10.27
N LEU A 68 7.63 2.29 9.84
CA LEU A 68 7.95 2.07 8.43
C LEU A 68 7.22 0.83 7.90
N GLN A 69 7.18 -0.25 8.69
CA GLN A 69 6.42 -1.45 8.36
C GLN A 69 4.94 -1.11 8.12
N GLY A 70 4.33 -0.37 9.04
CA GLY A 70 2.91 -0.02 8.97
C GLY A 70 2.57 0.87 7.76
N VAL A 71 3.42 1.84 7.44
CA VAL A 71 3.20 2.72 6.28
C VAL A 71 3.40 1.96 4.97
N LEU A 72 4.45 1.14 4.86
CA LEU A 72 4.70 0.36 3.64
C LEU A 72 3.58 -0.66 3.37
N GLN A 73 3.11 -1.37 4.40
CA GLN A 73 1.96 -2.28 4.29
C GLN A 73 0.68 -1.53 3.90
N THR A 74 0.50 -0.29 4.38
CA THR A 74 -0.61 0.57 3.96
C THR A 74 -0.51 0.90 2.48
N TRP A 75 0.66 1.31 1.99
CA TRP A 75 0.87 1.63 0.58
C TRP A 75 0.55 0.43 -0.33
N VAL A 76 1.06 -0.76 0.00
CA VAL A 76 0.75 -2.01 -0.71
C VAL A 76 -0.76 -2.28 -0.74
N THR A 77 -1.44 -2.09 0.39
CA THR A 77 -2.89 -2.34 0.49
C THR A 77 -3.70 -1.32 -0.31
N THR A 78 -3.25 -0.06 -0.37
CA THR A 78 -3.95 1.02 -1.07
C THR A 78 -3.66 1.07 -2.57
N ASP A 79 -2.48 0.60 -3.01
CA ASP A 79 -2.11 0.54 -4.43
C ASP A 79 -2.49 -0.82 -5.04
N GLU A 80 -3.79 -1.11 -5.03
CA GLU A 80 -4.35 -2.32 -5.61
C GLU A 80 -4.02 -2.46 -7.11
N ALA A 81 -3.82 -1.34 -7.80
CA ALA A 81 -3.47 -1.32 -9.21
C ALA A 81 -2.06 -1.88 -9.46
N ALA A 82 -1.07 -1.52 -8.63
CA ALA A 82 0.27 -2.10 -8.70
C ALA A 82 0.23 -3.60 -8.36
N VAL A 83 -0.44 -3.99 -7.28
CA VAL A 83 -0.48 -5.41 -6.85
C VAL A 83 -1.22 -6.29 -7.86
N SER A 84 -2.34 -5.81 -8.41
CA SER A 84 -3.12 -6.57 -9.40
C SER A 84 -2.38 -6.81 -10.73
N SER A 85 -1.33 -6.05 -11.02
CA SER A 85 -0.48 -6.31 -12.19
C SER A 85 0.43 -7.54 -12.04
N HIS A 86 0.62 -8.02 -10.80
CA HIS A 86 1.54 -9.12 -10.47
C HIS A 86 0.90 -10.22 -9.60
N LEU A 87 -0.39 -10.54 -9.80
CA LEU A 87 -1.13 -11.48 -8.93
C LEU A 87 -0.47 -12.86 -8.78
N ASP A 88 0.20 -13.37 -9.82
CA ASP A 88 0.86 -14.69 -9.77
C ASP A 88 2.29 -14.61 -9.20
N LYS A 89 2.86 -13.40 -9.07
CA LYS A 89 4.18 -13.14 -8.48
C LYS A 89 4.16 -11.86 -7.64
N PRO A 90 3.45 -11.84 -6.49
CA PRO A 90 3.16 -10.62 -5.75
C PRO A 90 4.39 -9.83 -5.33
N LEU A 91 5.50 -10.52 -5.06
CA LEU A 91 6.78 -9.90 -4.69
C LEU A 91 7.38 -9.00 -5.78
N LEU A 92 7.02 -9.18 -7.06
CA LEU A 92 7.39 -8.23 -8.12
C LEU A 92 6.70 -6.87 -7.96
N ALA A 93 5.45 -6.84 -7.45
CA ALA A 93 4.80 -5.57 -7.13
C ALA A 93 5.52 -4.84 -6.00
N LEU A 94 5.96 -5.58 -4.98
CA LEU A 94 6.75 -4.99 -3.90
C LEU A 94 8.09 -4.45 -4.43
N GLN A 95 8.76 -5.20 -5.30
CA GLN A 95 9.99 -4.74 -5.95
C GLN A 95 9.77 -3.42 -6.71
N ASP A 96 8.75 -3.34 -7.56
CA ASP A 96 8.43 -2.14 -8.33
C ASP A 96 8.15 -0.92 -7.41
N ILE A 97 7.39 -1.15 -6.32
CA ILE A 97 7.11 -0.11 -5.31
C ILE A 97 8.42 0.38 -4.68
N LEU A 98 9.26 -0.55 -4.19
CA LEU A 98 10.53 -0.20 -3.53
C LEU A 98 11.47 0.55 -4.48
N GLU A 99 11.62 0.07 -5.72
CA GLU A 99 12.45 0.70 -6.73
C GLU A 99 11.92 2.11 -7.09
N SER A 100 10.60 2.29 -7.18
CA SER A 100 10.00 3.60 -7.45
C SER A 100 10.31 4.62 -6.35
N VAL A 101 10.27 4.20 -5.08
CA VAL A 101 10.55 5.06 -3.93
C VAL A 101 12.04 5.36 -3.81
N ILE A 102 12.89 4.34 -3.93
CA ILE A 102 14.35 4.50 -3.82
C ILE A 102 14.88 5.41 -4.93
N ASN A 103 14.36 5.30 -6.15
CA ASN A 103 14.85 6.08 -7.29
C ASN A 103 14.20 7.47 -7.42
N ASN A 104 13.29 7.85 -6.52
CA ASN A 104 12.62 9.14 -6.53
C ASN A 104 12.61 9.78 -5.14
N ASP A 105 13.49 10.75 -4.94
CA ASP A 105 13.65 11.46 -3.67
C ASP A 105 12.33 12.06 -3.17
N GLN A 106 11.46 12.55 -4.05
CA GLN A 106 10.17 13.12 -3.65
C GLN A 106 9.24 12.06 -3.05
N LEU A 107 9.22 10.85 -3.59
CA LEU A 107 8.46 9.74 -3.03
C LEU A 107 9.07 9.25 -1.72
N LEU A 108 10.40 9.20 -1.63
CA LEU A 108 11.09 8.88 -0.38
C LEU A 108 10.76 9.88 0.72
N TYR A 109 10.79 11.19 0.44
CA TYR A 109 10.46 12.23 1.42
C TYR A 109 9.02 12.14 1.89
N GLU A 110 8.09 11.86 0.98
CA GLU A 110 6.68 11.67 1.37
C GLU A 110 6.50 10.39 2.20
N LEU A 111 7.18 9.29 1.86
CA LEU A 111 7.17 8.08 2.68
C LEU A 111 7.68 8.37 4.09
N VAL A 112 8.85 8.99 4.21
CA VAL A 112 9.47 9.33 5.51
C VAL A 112 8.56 10.22 6.34
N ARG A 113 7.97 11.25 5.73
CA ARG A 113 6.99 12.11 6.41
C ARG A 113 5.78 11.31 6.94
N GLN A 114 5.30 10.31 6.20
CA GLN A 114 4.21 9.45 6.67
C GLN A 114 4.67 8.50 7.78
N VAL A 115 5.91 8.04 7.73
CA VAL A 115 6.55 7.21 8.77
C VAL A 115 6.66 7.99 10.07
N ASP A 116 7.17 9.22 10.02
CA ASP A 116 7.24 10.15 11.15
C ASP A 116 5.86 10.38 11.76
N PHE A 117 4.87 10.66 10.91
CA PHE A 117 3.50 10.85 11.36
C PHE A 117 2.96 9.59 12.05
N LYS A 118 3.20 8.41 11.46
CA LYS A 118 2.78 7.13 12.02
C LYS A 118 3.48 6.83 13.35
N TRP A 119 4.77 7.14 13.46
CA TRP A 119 5.52 7.00 14.70
C TRP A 119 4.93 7.89 15.80
N GLY A 120 4.65 9.17 15.52
CA GLY A 120 4.01 10.06 16.49
C GLY A 120 2.63 9.56 16.92
N GLN A 121 1.87 8.90 16.04
CA GLN A 121 0.60 8.25 16.40
C GLN A 121 0.79 7.01 17.30
N ILE A 122 1.83 6.21 17.07
CA ILE A 122 2.10 4.99 17.85
C ILE A 122 2.56 5.35 19.26
N TYR A 123 3.43 6.36 19.38
CA TYR A 123 4.10 6.70 20.63
C TYR A 123 3.50 7.91 21.36
N ASP A 124 2.49 8.56 20.79
CA ASP A 124 1.87 9.81 21.31
C ASP A 124 2.90 10.94 21.49
N GLU A 125 3.83 11.04 20.56
CA GLU A 125 4.93 12.01 20.55
C GLU A 125 4.87 12.93 19.32
N LYS A 126 5.56 14.07 19.41
CA LYS A 126 5.66 15.01 18.28
C LYS A 126 6.67 14.46 17.26
N PRO A 127 6.27 14.24 15.99
CA PRO A 127 7.20 13.74 14.97
C PRO A 127 8.32 14.72 14.61
N TYR A 128 9.45 14.17 14.18
CA TYR A 128 10.62 14.91 13.72
C TYR A 128 10.68 15.00 12.20
N PHE A 129 9.91 15.91 11.60
CA PHE A 129 9.92 16.04 10.14
C PHE A 129 11.26 16.57 9.59
N GLN A 130 12.00 15.72 8.88
CA GLN A 130 13.18 16.13 8.12
C GLN A 130 12.79 16.93 6.87
N GLN A 131 13.49 18.05 6.62
CA GLN A 131 13.34 18.81 5.37
C GLN A 131 14.32 18.29 4.29
N PRO A 132 13.96 18.34 3.00
CA PRO A 132 14.87 17.98 1.91
C PRO A 132 16.22 18.70 1.99
N GLY A 133 17.32 17.95 1.98
CA GLY A 133 18.68 18.48 2.05
C GLY A 133 19.13 18.98 3.43
N SER A 134 18.28 18.94 4.45
CA SER A 134 18.63 19.31 5.83
C SER A 134 19.16 18.12 6.62
N GLN A 135 19.93 18.39 7.67
CA GLN A 135 20.33 17.37 8.64
C GLN A 135 19.11 16.87 9.42
N PRO A 136 19.04 15.56 9.74
CA PRO A 136 17.98 14.99 10.57
C PRO A 136 18.09 15.47 12.03
N HIS A 137 17.01 15.31 12.78
CA HIS A 137 17.05 15.51 14.23
C HIS A 137 17.89 14.40 14.88
N VAL A 138 18.59 14.70 15.98
CA VAL A 138 19.52 13.75 16.62
C VAL A 138 18.82 12.52 17.20
N ASP A 139 17.57 12.69 17.62
CA ASP A 139 16.73 11.64 18.20
C ASP A 139 15.73 11.05 17.19
N ASP A 140 15.88 11.37 15.90
CA ASP A 140 15.01 10.84 14.85
C ASP A 140 15.55 9.52 14.29
N GLU A 141 14.77 8.47 14.45
CA GLU A 141 15.06 7.11 13.97
C GLU A 141 14.78 6.97 12.45
N TYR A 142 13.84 7.77 11.92
CA TYR A 142 13.34 7.66 10.55
C TYR A 142 13.81 8.79 9.64
N THR A 143 15.12 9.02 9.62
CA THR A 143 15.74 9.91 8.64
C THR A 143 15.57 9.42 7.20
N HIS A 144 15.71 10.32 6.23
CA HIS A 144 15.73 9.98 4.81
C HIS A 144 16.79 8.91 4.47
N GLU A 145 17.95 8.95 5.11
CA GLU A 145 19.05 8.00 4.87
C GLU A 145 18.79 6.63 5.51
N SER A 146 18.30 6.60 6.76
CA SER A 146 17.98 5.36 7.47
C SER A 146 16.84 4.63 6.78
N VAL A 147 15.77 5.32 6.39
CA VAL A 147 14.65 4.72 5.64
C VAL A 147 15.12 4.21 4.28
N ARG A 148 15.88 4.99 3.52
CA ARG A 148 16.44 4.52 2.23
C ARG A 148 17.26 3.25 2.41
N SER A 149 18.10 3.18 3.44
CA SER A 149 18.94 2.02 3.73
C SER A 149 18.10 0.79 4.07
N GLN A 150 17.04 0.95 4.87
CA GLN A 150 16.10 -0.14 5.19
C GLN A 150 15.34 -0.63 3.95
N LEU A 151 14.88 0.27 3.08
CA LEU A 151 14.23 -0.11 1.82
C LEU A 151 15.19 -0.84 0.87
N MET A 152 16.44 -0.39 0.75
CA MET A 152 17.46 -1.08 -0.03
C MET A 152 17.78 -2.46 0.54
N ALA A 153 17.86 -2.59 1.87
CA ALA A 153 18.05 -3.87 2.53
C ALA A 153 16.89 -4.84 2.24
N LEU A 154 15.65 -4.36 2.34
CA LEU A 154 14.46 -5.14 1.98
C LEU A 154 14.45 -5.54 0.50
N LEU A 155 14.79 -4.62 -0.41
CA LEU A 155 14.92 -4.89 -1.84
C LEU A 155 15.96 -5.97 -2.14
N ASN A 156 17.09 -5.96 -1.43
CA ASN A 156 18.11 -7.00 -1.57
C ASN A 156 17.58 -8.38 -1.16
N LYS A 157 16.66 -8.47 -0.19
CA LYS A 157 16.04 -9.75 0.21
C LYS A 157 15.11 -10.33 -0.87
N LEU A 158 14.58 -9.49 -1.77
CA LEU A 158 13.74 -9.94 -2.88
C LEU A 158 14.55 -10.56 -4.03
N ASN A 159 15.82 -10.16 -4.16
CA ASN A 159 16.71 -10.57 -5.25
C ASN A 159 17.60 -11.79 -4.90
N LEU A 160 17.42 -12.38 -3.71
CA LEU A 160 18.13 -13.56 -3.22
C LEU A 160 17.28 -14.82 -3.36
#